data_AF-A0A3N5GLB2-F1
#
_entry.id   AF-A0A3N5GLB2-F1
#
_cell.length_a   1.000
_cell.length_b   1.000
_cell.length_c   1.000
_cell.angle_alpha   90.00
_cell.angle_beta   90.00
_cell.angle_gamma   90.00
#
_symmetry.space_group_name_H-M   'P 1'
#
loop_
_entity.id
_entity.type
_entity.pdbx_description
1 polymer ?
#
loop_
_entity_poly.entity_id
_entity_poly.type
_entity_poly.pdbx_seq_one_letter_code
_entity_poly.pdbx_strand_id
1 'polypeptide(L)'
;FFSQAGGRTIYHFDPTERYTYYYAHLEQYADGLEDGDAVRRGQVIGYVGTSGNAPESTPHLHFAIFELGPEKRWWQGAPIDPFLVWR
;
A
#
# COMPACT_ATOMS: atom_id res chain seq x y z
N PHE A 1 2.01 2.20 -8.63
CA PHE A 1 3.45 2.07 -8.99
C PHE A 1 3.84 0.60 -9.20
N PHE A 2 4.80 0.27 -10.07
CA PHE A 2 5.31 -1.11 -10.20
C PHE A 2 6.74 -1.21 -9.66
N SER A 3 6.97 -2.09 -8.67
CA SER A 3 8.29 -2.37 -8.08
C SER A 3 8.70 -3.82 -8.30
N GLN A 4 10.01 -4.10 -8.30
CA GLN A 4 10.51 -5.46 -8.53
C GLN A 4 10.03 -6.44 -7.45
N ALA A 5 10.11 -6.05 -6.17
CA ALA A 5 9.68 -6.90 -5.06
C ALA A 5 8.16 -6.83 -4.86
N GLY A 6 7.59 -5.63 -4.73
CA GLY A 6 6.18 -5.45 -4.40
C GLY A 6 5.21 -5.61 -5.58
N GLY A 7 5.71 -5.71 -6.82
CA GLY A 7 4.84 -5.78 -7.99
C GLY A 7 4.03 -4.50 -8.16
N ARG A 8 2.74 -4.63 -8.46
CA ARG A 8 1.81 -3.49 -8.45
C ARG A 8 1.53 -3.07 -7.01
N THR A 9 1.77 -1.81 -6.71
CA THR A 9 1.68 -1.25 -5.37
C THR A 9 0.90 0.05 -5.32
N ILE A 10 0.31 0.31 -4.15
CA ILE A 10 -0.32 1.58 -3.79
C ILE A 10 0.38 2.14 -2.54
N TYR A 11 0.75 3.41 -2.60
CA TYR A 11 1.16 4.19 -1.44
C TYR A 11 0.04 5.18 -1.14
N HIS A 12 -0.70 4.94 -0.06
CA HIS A 12 -1.80 5.79 0.36
C HIS A 12 -1.34 6.60 1.57
N PHE A 13 -1.29 7.92 1.41
CA PHE A 13 -0.97 8.85 2.49
C PHE A 13 -2.25 9.20 3.22
N ASP A 14 -2.21 9.19 4.55
CA ASP A 14 -3.32 9.72 5.33
C ASP A 14 -3.43 11.25 5.10
N PRO A 15 -4.60 11.88 5.39
CA PRO A 15 -4.80 13.30 5.15
C PRO A 15 -3.81 14.23 5.88
N THR A 16 -3.19 13.77 6.98
CA THR A 16 -2.19 14.55 7.71
C THR A 16 -0.76 14.33 7.20
N GLU A 17 -0.57 13.40 6.27
CA GLU A 17 0.73 12.95 5.76
C GLU A 17 1.69 12.56 6.90
N ARG A 18 1.13 11.96 7.95
CA ARG A 18 1.86 11.37 9.07
C ARG A 18 2.14 9.89 8.82
N TYR A 19 1.25 9.20 8.12
CA TYR A 19 1.34 7.79 7.84
C TYR A 19 1.20 7.52 6.35
N THR A 20 1.98 6.54 5.86
CA THR A 20 1.74 5.91 4.56
C THR A 20 1.33 4.46 4.76
N TYR A 21 0.21 4.10 4.15
CA TYR A 21 -0.26 2.72 4.01
C TYR A 21 0.25 2.16 2.69
N TYR A 22 0.91 1.01 2.75
CA TYR A 22 1.48 0.34 1.61
C TYR A 22 0.75 -0.97 1.32
N TYR A 23 0.31 -1.14 0.07
CA TYR A 23 -0.36 -2.33 -0.42
C TYR A 23 0.48 -2.88 -1.58
N ALA A 24 0.82 -4.17 -1.55
CA ALA A 24 1.65 -4.79 -2.58
C ALA A 24 1.11 -6.16 -3.02
N HIS A 25 1.77 -6.70 -4.05
CA HIS A 25 1.41 -7.94 -4.74
C HIS A 25 0.03 -7.89 -5.40
N LEU A 26 -0.43 -6.69 -5.77
CA LEU A 26 -1.75 -6.53 -6.38
C LEU A 26 -1.79 -7.14 -7.78
N GLU A 27 -2.90 -7.77 -8.13
CA GLU A 27 -3.17 -8.20 -9.50
C GLU A 27 -3.46 -6.98 -10.37
N GLN A 28 -4.35 -6.09 -9.89
CA GLN A 28 -4.77 -4.89 -10.58
C GLN A 28 -5.23 -3.81 -9.58
N TYR A 29 -5.21 -2.54 -10.02
CA TYR A 29 -5.84 -1.43 -9.30
C TYR A 29 -7.36 -1.45 -9.53
N ALA A 30 -8.11 -0.77 -8.68
CA ALA A 30 -9.55 -0.57 -8.93
C ALA A 30 -9.77 0.28 -10.18
N ASP A 31 -10.86 0.01 -10.91
CA ASP A 31 -11.21 0.79 -12.09
C ASP A 31 -11.41 2.27 -11.74
N GLY A 32 -10.78 3.14 -12.52
CA GLY A 32 -10.85 4.59 -12.32
C GLY A 32 -10.07 5.13 -11.12
N LEU A 33 -9.23 4.31 -10.46
CA LEU A 33 -8.30 4.80 -9.46
C LEU A 33 -7.08 5.44 -10.13
N GLU A 34 -6.82 6.70 -9.80
CA GLU A 34 -5.69 7.46 -10.33
C GLU A 34 -4.77 7.97 -9.21
N ASP A 35 -3.51 8.26 -9.55
CA ASP A 35 -2.55 8.83 -8.61
C ASP A 35 -3.03 10.23 -8.17
N GLY A 36 -3.13 10.45 -6.86
CA GLY A 36 -3.63 11.69 -6.27
C GLY A 36 -5.09 11.66 -5.82
N ASP A 37 -5.83 10.59 -6.13
CA ASP A 37 -7.20 10.42 -5.66
C ASP A 37 -7.28 10.34 -4.13
N ALA A 38 -8.26 11.05 -3.56
CA ALA A 38 -8.67 10.84 -2.19
C ALA A 38 -9.56 9.59 -2.10
N VAL A 39 -9.21 8.67 -1.19
CA VAL A 39 -9.99 7.45 -0.96
C VAL A 39 -10.70 7.49 0.39
N ARG A 40 -11.83 6.81 0.50
CA ARG A 40 -12.58 6.67 1.77
C ARG A 40 -12.46 5.25 2.33
N ARG A 41 -12.65 5.11 3.66
CA ARG A 41 -12.71 3.79 4.31
C ARG A 41 -13.75 2.91 3.62
N GLY A 42 -13.34 1.67 3.31
CA GLY A 42 -14.18 0.68 2.61
C GLY A 42 -14.27 0.85 1.10
N GLN A 43 -13.60 1.84 0.51
CA GLN A 43 -13.45 1.93 -0.94
C GLN A 43 -12.50 0.85 -1.44
N VAL A 44 -12.89 0.16 -2.52
CA VAL A 44 -12.01 -0.77 -3.22
C VAL A 44 -10.95 0.04 -3.97
N ILE A 45 -9.69 -0.29 -3.74
CA ILE A 45 -8.53 0.38 -4.38
C ILE A 45 -7.71 -0.58 -5.25
N GLY A 46 -7.97 -1.88 -5.16
CA GLY A 46 -7.27 -2.91 -5.93
C GLY A 46 -7.67 -4.31 -5.52
N TYR A 47 -7.04 -5.28 -6.17
CA TYR A 47 -7.33 -6.71 -6.01
C TYR A 47 -6.04 -7.47 -5.75
N VAL A 48 -6.09 -8.42 -4.82
CA VAL A 48 -4.94 -9.26 -4.43
C VAL A 48 -4.53 -10.15 -5.60
N GLY A 49 -3.23 -10.30 -5.81
CA GLY A 49 -2.64 -11.19 -6.81
C GLY A 49 -1.30 -11.74 -6.35
N THR A 50 -0.42 -11.97 -7.33
CA THR A 50 0.92 -12.51 -7.11
C THR A 50 2.00 -11.70 -7.84
N SER A 51 1.76 -10.41 -8.10
CA SER A 51 2.73 -9.59 -8.81
C SER A 51 3.99 -9.31 -7.97
N GLY A 52 5.10 -9.00 -8.64
CA GLY A 52 6.39 -8.78 -7.99
C GLY A 52 7.10 -10.09 -7.71
N ASN A 53 7.58 -10.28 -6.48
CA ASN A 53 8.24 -11.52 -6.07
C ASN A 53 7.34 -12.47 -5.27
N ALA A 54 6.03 -12.23 -5.23
CA ALA A 54 5.08 -13.16 -4.62
C ALA A 54 5.04 -14.48 -5.41
N PRO A 55 5.04 -15.65 -4.76
CA PRO A 55 4.88 -16.92 -5.45
C PRO A 55 3.55 -17.00 -6.20
N GLU A 56 3.55 -17.46 -7.45
CA GLU A 56 2.35 -17.55 -8.31
C GLU A 56 1.21 -18.39 -7.71
N SER A 57 1.52 -19.36 -6.84
CA SER A 57 0.53 -20.22 -6.18
C SER A 57 0.02 -19.68 -4.84
N THR A 58 0.53 -18.54 -4.37
CA THR A 58 0.24 -17.99 -3.04
C THR A 58 -0.20 -16.53 -3.13
N PRO A 59 -1.40 -16.24 -3.66
CA PRO A 59 -1.93 -14.88 -3.69
C PRO A 59 -2.12 -14.36 -2.27
N HIS A 60 -1.54 -13.19 -1.99
CA HIS A 60 -1.62 -12.59 -0.66
C HIS A 60 -1.47 -11.07 -0.73
N LEU A 61 -1.99 -10.39 0.28
CA LEU A 61 -1.78 -8.96 0.47
C LEU A 61 -0.57 -8.77 1.38
N HIS A 62 0.47 -8.12 0.88
CA HIS A 62 1.43 -7.47 1.76
C HIS A 62 0.90 -6.09 2.12
N PHE A 63 0.67 -5.86 3.42
CA PHE A 63 0.20 -4.60 3.97
C PHE A 63 1.21 -4.10 5.01
N ALA A 64 1.61 -2.83 4.88
CA ALA A 64 2.49 -2.18 5.83
C ALA A 64 2.04 -0.75 6.13
N ILE A 65 2.42 -0.27 7.31
CA ILE A 65 2.19 1.10 7.75
C ILE A 65 3.55 1.70 8.09
N PHE A 66 3.81 2.89 7.56
CA PHE A 66 5.02 3.64 7.85
C PHE A 66 4.65 4.99 8.46
N GLU A 67 5.27 5.35 9.60
CA GLU A 67 5.27 6.73 10.09
C GLU A 67 6.29 7.54 9.30
N LEU A 68 5.82 8.63 8.70
CA LEU A 68 6.63 9.48 7.83
C LEU A 68 7.52 10.40 8.66
N GLY A 69 8.76 10.57 8.20
CA GLY A 69 9.65 11.61 8.68
C GLY A 69 9.26 13.01 8.18
N PRO A 70 9.95 14.07 8.63
CA PRO A 70 9.64 15.46 8.26
C PRO A 70 9.62 15.73 6.75
N GLU A 71 10.43 14.99 5.98
CA GLU A 71 10.51 15.12 4.52
C GLU A 71 9.43 14.32 3.78
N LYS A 72 8.57 13.59 4.50
CA LYS A 72 7.43 12.83 3.96
C LYS A 72 7.79 11.81 2.88
N ARG A 73 9.03 11.31 2.94
CA ARG A 73 9.55 10.28 2.05
C ARG A 73 9.10 8.91 2.52
N TRP A 74 8.15 8.30 1.80
CA TRP A 74 7.61 6.98 2.14
C TRP A 74 8.69 5.89 2.24
N TRP A 75 9.76 5.96 1.44
CA TRP A 75 10.87 4.99 1.46
C TRP A 75 11.82 5.14 2.66
N GLN A 76 11.62 6.17 3.50
CA GLN A 76 12.37 6.42 4.73
C GLN A 76 11.48 6.32 5.97
N GLY A 77 10.20 5.98 5.81
CA GLY A 77 9.27 5.91 6.93
C GLY A 77 9.60 4.79 7.89
N ALA A 78 9.32 5.02 9.18
CA ALA A 78 9.52 4.03 10.23
C ALA A 78 8.37 3.01 10.23
N PRO A 79 8.63 1.69 10.09
CA PRO A 79 7.57 0.70 10.07
C PRO A 79 6.88 0.60 11.43
N ILE A 80 5.55 0.53 11.42
CA ILE A 80 4.72 0.24 12.58
C ILE A 80 4.06 -1.11 12.37
N ASP A 81 3.97 -1.92 13.42
CA ASP A 81 3.21 -3.17 13.40
C ASP A 81 1.71 -2.86 13.21
N PRO A 82 1.10 -3.25 12.07
CA PRO A 82 -0.31 -2.98 11.81
C PRO A 82 -1.25 -3.62 12.83
N PHE A 83 -0.86 -4.74 13.44
CA PHE A 83 -1.67 -5.41 14.46
C PHE A 83 -1.83 -4.60 15.74
N LEU A 84 -0.92 -3.66 16.02
CA LEU A 84 -1.02 -2.78 17.18
C LEU A 84 -2.00 -1.62 16.97
N VAL A 85 -2.39 -1.35 15.72
CA VAL A 85 -3.26 -0.23 15.35
C VAL A 85 -4.60 -0.65 14.77
N TRP A 86 -4.78 -1.91 14.39
CA TRP A 86 -6.09 -2.46 14.07
C TRP A 86 -6.97 -2.50 15.34
N ARG A 87 -8.05 -1.69 15.33
CA ARG A 87 -9.13 -1.72 16.31
C ARG A 87 -10.47 -1.80 15.58
#